data_AF-A0A9E2Z8A0-F1
#
_entry.id   AF-A0A9E2Z8A0-F1
#
_cell.length_a   1.000
_cell.length_b   1.000
_cell.length_c   1.000
_cell.angle_alpha   90.00
_cell.angle_beta   90.00
_cell.angle_gamma   90.00
#
_symmetry.space_group_name_H-M   'P 1'
#
loop_
_entity.id
_entity.type
_entity.pdbx_description
1 polymer ?
#
loop_
_entity_poly.entity_id
_entity_poly.type
_entity_poly.pdbx_seq_one_letter_code
_entity_poly.pdbx_strand_id
1 'polypeptide(L)' 'MPNMETPTGATGQDVPAIHNPALDDLPPKMRVHALGKALGVGSKVILAALAELGETARSPQSSVSRDVAVRVAQVL' A
#
# COMPACT_ATOMS: atom_id res chain seq x y z
N MET A 1 48.80 8.66 -1.01
CA MET A 1 47.50 8.16 -0.50
C MET A 1 46.41 9.03 -1.10
N PRO A 2 45.63 8.56 -2.09
CA PRO A 2 44.50 9.32 -2.65
C PRO A 2 43.23 9.04 -1.83
N ASN A 3 42.76 10.03 -1.06
CA ASN A 3 41.40 10.04 -0.54
C ASN A 3 40.47 10.62 -1.61
N MET A 4 39.82 9.74 -2.38
CA MET A 4 38.59 10.07 -3.11
C MET A 4 37.42 9.94 -2.14
N GLU A 5 37.05 11.04 -1.49
CA GLU A 5 35.81 11.12 -0.72
C GLU A 5 34.83 12.04 -1.45
N THR A 6 34.11 11.45 -2.39
CA THR A 6 32.83 12.00 -2.87
C THR A 6 31.83 10.85 -3.00
N PRO A 7 30.90 10.69 -2.04
CA PRO A 7 29.61 10.11 -2.35
C PRO A 7 28.67 11.27 -2.68
N THR A 8 28.53 11.52 -3.97
CA THR A 8 27.28 12.09 -4.50
C THR A 8 26.16 11.10 -4.19
N GLY A 9 25.14 11.57 -3.48
CA GLY A 9 23.93 10.80 -3.23
C GLY A 9 22.80 11.75 -2.84
N ALA A 10 22.21 12.38 -3.86
CA ALA A 10 20.99 13.15 -3.72
C ALA A 10 19.90 12.28 -3.07
N THR A 11 19.26 12.77 -2.04
CA THR A 11 17.87 12.40 -1.77
C THR A 11 17.20 13.65 -1.26
N GLY A 12 16.54 14.33 -2.21
CA GLY A 12 15.65 15.43 -1.91
C GLY A 12 14.68 15.00 -0.83
N GLN A 13 14.37 15.95 0.04
CA GLN A 13 13.40 15.82 1.12
C GLN A 13 12.17 15.07 0.62
N ASP A 14 12.07 13.82 1.05
CA ASP A 14 10.86 13.03 0.95
C ASP A 14 9.81 13.82 1.73
N VAL A 15 8.90 14.44 0.98
CA VAL A 15 7.65 14.92 1.57
C VAL A 15 7.08 13.74 2.36
N PRO A 16 6.65 13.89 3.62
CA PRO A 16 5.85 12.85 4.26
C PRO A 16 4.46 12.92 3.64
N ALA A 17 4.36 12.72 2.33
CA ALA A 17 3.20 12.07 1.79
C ALA A 17 3.12 10.75 2.57
N ILE A 18 1.92 10.39 3.03
CA ILE A 18 1.67 9.17 3.77
C ILE A 18 1.92 8.00 2.81
N HIS A 19 3.20 7.72 2.56
CA HIS A 19 3.68 6.64 1.74
C HIS A 19 3.79 5.49 2.72
N ASN A 20 2.68 4.79 2.94
CA ASN A 20 2.74 3.52 3.64
C ASN A 20 3.70 2.64 2.80
N PRO A 21 4.93 2.32 3.25
CA PRO A 21 5.89 1.58 2.44
C PRO A 21 5.37 0.18 2.07
N ALA A 22 4.38 -0.30 2.83
CA ALA A 22 3.61 -1.49 2.50
C ALA A 22 2.91 -1.40 1.14
N LEU A 23 2.42 -0.21 0.73
CA LEU A 23 1.75 0.01 -0.56
C LEU A 23 2.71 -0.01 -1.74
N ASP A 24 3.98 0.33 -1.51
CA ASP A 24 4.99 0.38 -2.57
C ASP A 24 5.53 -1.02 -2.93
N ASP A 25 5.48 -1.97 -1.99
CA ASP A 25 5.84 -3.39 -2.19
C ASP A 25 4.61 -4.30 -2.45
N LEU A 26 3.43 -3.70 -2.62
CA LEU A 26 2.21 -4.49 -2.78
C LEU A 26 2.24 -5.33 -4.07
N PRO A 27 1.98 -6.65 -4.03
CA PRO A 27 1.99 -7.47 -5.23
C PRO A 27 0.89 -7.00 -6.20
N PRO A 28 1.05 -7.25 -7.52
CA PRO A 28 0.11 -6.79 -8.54
C PRO A 28 -1.34 -7.26 -8.28
N LYS A 29 -1.49 -8.40 -7.60
CA LYS A 29 -2.74 -8.88 -6.99
C LYS A 29 -2.49 -9.34 -5.56
N MET A 30 -3.26 -8.82 -4.60
CA MET A 30 -3.18 -9.23 -3.20
C MET A 30 -4.55 -9.62 -2.65
N ARG A 31 -4.59 -10.52 -1.66
CA ARG A 31 -5.83 -10.91 -0.97
C ARG A 31 -6.24 -9.82 0.02
N VAL A 32 -7.55 -9.57 0.16
CA VAL A 32 -8.13 -8.60 1.11
C VAL A 32 -7.65 -8.83 2.54
N HIS A 33 -7.51 -10.09 2.96
CA HIS A 33 -7.00 -10.42 4.30
C HIS A 33 -5.54 -9.99 4.49
N ALA A 34 -4.68 -10.24 3.50
CA ALA A 34 -3.28 -9.83 3.55
C ALA A 34 -3.15 -8.29 3.53
N LEU A 35 -4.02 -7.62 2.77
CA LEU A 35 -4.15 -6.15 2.79
C LEU A 35 -4.50 -5.66 4.20
N GLY A 36 -5.53 -6.24 4.81
CA GLY A 36 -5.94 -5.90 6.17
C GLY A 36 -4.81 -6.07 7.18
N LYS A 37 -4.05 -7.17 7.07
CA LYS A 37 -2.91 -7.43 7.93
C LYS A 37 -1.77 -6.42 7.72
N ALA A 38 -1.48 -6.03 6.48
CA ALA A 38 -0.44 -5.06 6.16
C ALA A 38 -0.78 -3.64 6.65
N LEU A 39 -2.07 -3.28 6.62
CA LEU A 39 -2.58 -1.98 7.08
C LEU A 39 -2.97 -1.97 8.57
N GLY A 40 -2.98 -3.11 9.26
CA GLY A 40 -3.47 -3.23 10.64
C GLY A 40 -4.99 -3.06 10.79
N VAL A 41 -5.74 -3.17 9.70
CA VAL A 41 -7.19 -2.98 9.66
C VAL A 41 -7.93 -4.32 9.50
N GLY A 42 -9.13 -4.41 10.09
CA GLY A 42 -9.96 -5.60 9.97
C GLY A 42 -10.45 -5.82 8.54
N SER A 43 -10.52 -7.09 8.10
CA SER A 43 -11.01 -7.40 6.74
C SER A 43 -12.43 -6.89 6.46
N LYS A 44 -13.28 -6.76 7.49
CA LYS A 44 -14.61 -6.12 7.38
C LYS A 44 -14.53 -4.63 7.02
N VAL A 45 -13.56 -3.91 7.59
CA VAL A 45 -13.35 -2.48 7.31
C VAL A 45 -12.88 -2.30 5.87
N ILE A 46 -11.98 -3.17 5.40
CA ILE A 46 -11.56 -3.19 3.99
C ILE A 46 -12.73 -3.50 3.05
N LEU A 47 -13.58 -4.48 3.39
CA LEU A 47 -14.76 -4.79 2.59
C LEU A 47 -15.75 -3.62 2.54
N ALA A 48 -15.89 -2.86 3.62
CA ALA A 48 -16.71 -1.65 3.64
C ALA A 48 -16.12 -0.56 2.74
N ALA A 49 -14.82 -0.28 2.84
CA ALA A 49 -14.14 0.68 1.96
C ALA A 49 -14.18 0.27 0.48
N LEU A 50 -14.08 -1.03 0.19
CA LEU A 50 -14.26 -1.57 -1.17
C LEU A 50 -15.67 -1.33 -1.67
N ALA A 51 -16.69 -1.56 -0.84
CA ALA A 51 -18.07 -1.29 -1.20
C ALA A 51 -18.34 0.21 -1.44
N GLU A 52 -17.74 1.09 -0.64
CA GLU A 52 -17.82 2.55 -0.80
C GLU A 52 -17.18 3.03 -2.11
N LEU A 53 -16.06 2.40 -2.51
CA LEU A 53 -15.40 2.64 -3.79
C LEU A 53 -16.11 1.99 -5.00
N GLY A 54 -17.18 1.22 -4.77
CA GLY A 54 -17.91 0.49 -5.81
C GLY A 54 -17.21 -0.78 -6.31
N GLU A 55 -16.19 -1.26 -5.59
CA GLU A 55 -15.43 -2.46 -5.91
C GLU A 55 -16.05 -3.72 -5.28
N THR A 56 -16.17 -4.80 -6.06
CA THR A 56 -16.89 -6.01 -5.64
C THR A 56 -15.95 -7.07 -5.08
N ALA A 57 -15.47 -6.88 -3.85
CA ALA A 57 -14.82 -7.96 -3.11
C ALA A 57 -15.85 -8.83 -2.40
N ARG A 58 -16.01 -10.07 -2.88
CA ARG A 58 -17.02 -11.00 -2.37
C ARG A 58 -16.65 -11.61 -1.00
N SER A 59 -15.38 -11.56 -0.60
CA SER A 59 -14.89 -12.10 0.68
C SER A 59 -13.47 -11.63 1.04
N PRO A 60 -13.01 -11.83 2.30
CA PRO A 60 -11.63 -11.56 2.73
C PRO A 60 -10.56 -12.35 1.98
N GLN A 61 -10.94 -13.48 1.39
CA GLN A 61 -10.08 -14.30 0.53
C GLN A 61 -10.12 -13.86 -0.94
N SER A 62 -10.91 -12.84 -1.28
CA SER A 62 -10.91 -12.27 -2.64
C SER A 62 -9.57 -11.60 -2.92
N SER A 63 -9.08 -11.74 -4.15
CA SER A 63 -7.92 -10.98 -4.63
C SER A 63 -8.39 -9.68 -5.26
N VAL A 64 -7.69 -8.61 -4.93
CA VAL A 64 -7.86 -7.28 -5.51
C VAL A 64 -6.56 -6.88 -6.20
N SER A 65 -6.68 -6.06 -7.24
CA SER A 65 -5.53 -5.48 -7.95
C SER A 65 -4.84 -4.43 -7.07
N ARG A 66 -3.56 -4.15 -7.35
CA ARG A 66 -2.81 -3.09 -6.65
C ARG A 66 -3.56 -1.75 -6.66
N ASP A 67 -4.13 -1.34 -7.80
CA ASP A 67 -4.87 -0.06 -7.91
C ASP A 67 -6.01 0.05 -6.88
N VAL A 68 -6.82 -1.01 -6.78
CA VAL A 68 -7.93 -1.11 -5.81
C VAL A 68 -7.41 -1.09 -4.38
N ALA A 69 -6.34 -1.84 -4.10
CA ALA A 69 -5.74 -1.90 -2.78
C ALA A 69 -5.18 -0.54 -2.32
N VAL A 70 -4.56 0.21 -3.24
CA VAL A 70 -4.07 1.58 -2.99
C VAL A 70 -5.24 2.52 -2.73
N ARG A 71 -6.30 2.47 -3.54
CA ARG A 71 -7.49 3.29 -3.30
C ARG A 71 -8.08 3.04 -1.93
N VAL A 72 -8.28 1.77 -1.54
CA VAL A 72 -8.80 1.43 -0.22
C VAL A 72 -7.90 1.97 0.90
N ALA A 73 -6.59 1.83 0.77
CA ALA A 73 -5.65 2.35 1.75
C ALA A 73 -5.62 3.88 1.83
N GLN A 74 -6.07 4.61 0.81
CA GLN A 74 -6.22 6.07 0.85
C GLN A 74 -7.52 6.52 1.56
N VAL A 75 -8.54 5.67 1.59
CA VAL A 75 -9.82 5.98 2.28
C VAL A 75 -9.81 5.53 3.75
N LEU A 76 -8.84 4.71 4.15
CA LEU A 76 -8.68 4.17 5.51
C LEU A 76 -7.64 4.94 6.30
#